data_AF-A0AAV9T9H0-F1
#
_entry.id   AF-A0AAV9T9H0-F1
#
_cell.length_a   1.000
_cell.length_b   1.000
_cell.length_c   1.000
_cell.angle_alpha   90.00
_cell.angle_beta   90.00
_cell.angle_gamma   90.00
#
_symmetry.space_group_name_H-M   'P 1'
#
loop_
_entity.id
_entity.type
_entity.pdbx_description
1 polymer ?
#
loop_
_entity_poly.entity_id
_entity_poly.type
_entity_poly.pdbx_seq_one_letter_code
_entity_poly.pdbx_strand_id
1 'polypeptide(L)'
;MRSTPFIHLLTSSAYITYAVADSCCWSDYWAENNWLWLNWDEPAGAVKCGLSGPLYPGTKCSVENSKDSNGNIQALTNVTFGNDTQPFKFRVGIDPSSCKTLPDDKVVTGWEGWGAYLFKGHDFNQEPLNMCVQDNSA
;
A
#
# COMPACT_ATOMS: atom_id res chain seq x y z
N MET A 1 -47.27 -42.94 -0.19
CA MET A 1 -45.87 -42.67 0.23
C MET A 1 -45.05 -42.56 -1.06
N ARG A 2 -44.23 -41.56 -1.36
CA ARG A 2 -43.77 -40.35 -0.67
C ARG A 2 -43.21 -39.47 -1.81
N SER A 3 -43.62 -38.21 -1.90
CA SER A 3 -43.06 -37.24 -2.84
C SER A 3 -41.58 -37.01 -2.58
N THR A 4 -40.80 -36.82 -3.64
CA THR A 4 -39.50 -36.13 -3.58
C THR A 4 -39.45 -35.11 -4.72
N PRO A 5 -39.51 -33.80 -4.41
CA PRO A 5 -39.21 -32.79 -5.40
C PRO A 5 -37.69 -32.62 -5.50
N PHE A 6 -37.17 -32.62 -6.72
CA PHE A 6 -35.80 -32.24 -7.02
C PHE A 6 -35.67 -30.73 -6.81
N ILE A 7 -34.95 -30.32 -5.77
CA ILE A 7 -34.62 -28.92 -5.52
C ILE A 7 -33.42 -28.57 -6.39
N HIS A 8 -33.65 -27.84 -7.48
CA HIS A 8 -32.59 -27.16 -8.21
C HIS A 8 -32.13 -25.94 -7.40
N LEU A 9 -31.03 -26.10 -6.67
CA LEU A 9 -30.30 -24.99 -6.05
C LEU A 9 -29.57 -24.21 -7.16
N LEU A 10 -30.18 -23.11 -7.59
CA LEU A 10 -29.50 -22.06 -8.35
C LEU A 10 -28.51 -21.36 -7.41
N THR A 11 -27.24 -21.76 -7.47
CA THR A 11 -26.13 -21.03 -6.84
C THR A 11 -25.86 -19.77 -7.66
N SER A 12 -26.64 -18.72 -7.40
CA SER A 12 -26.36 -17.38 -7.87
C SER A 12 -25.15 -16.86 -7.10
N SER A 13 -23.94 -17.07 -7.64
CA SER A 13 -22.74 -16.39 -7.15
C SER A 13 -22.94 -14.89 -7.38
N ALA A 14 -23.34 -14.18 -6.33
CA ALA A 14 -23.33 -12.73 -6.31
C ALA A 14 -21.87 -12.29 -6.37
N TYR A 15 -21.42 -11.91 -7.56
CA TYR A 15 -20.20 -11.13 -7.71
C TYR A 15 -20.48 -9.78 -7.05
N ILE A 16 -20.03 -9.64 -5.80
CA ILE A 16 -20.02 -8.35 -5.12
C ILE A 16 -18.97 -7.52 -5.85
N THR A 17 -19.42 -6.73 -6.81
CA THR A 17 -18.62 -5.67 -7.41
C THR A 17 -18.47 -4.60 -6.33
N TYR A 18 -17.43 -4.71 -5.51
CA TYR A 18 -17.04 -3.61 -4.65
C TYR A 18 -16.77 -2.41 -5.57
N ALA A 19 -17.31 -1.25 -5.24
CA ALA A 19 -16.87 0.00 -5.85
C ALA A 19 -15.41 0.18 -5.45
N VAL A 20 -14.50 -0.27 -6.31
CA VAL A 20 -13.07 -0.16 -6.14
C VAL A 20 -12.70 1.30 -6.43
N ALA A 21 -11.94 1.90 -5.54
CA ALA A 21 -11.45 3.27 -5.69
C ALA A 21 -10.59 3.39 -6.95
N ASP A 22 -10.54 4.58 -7.54
CA ASP A 22 -9.51 4.91 -8.52
C ASP A 22 -8.10 4.70 -7.91
N SER A 23 -7.08 4.56 -8.76
CA SER A 23 -5.68 4.46 -8.30
C SER A 23 -5.31 5.62 -7.36
N CYS A 24 -4.52 5.34 -6.32
CA CYS A 24 -4.23 6.29 -5.25
C CYS A 24 -2.75 6.62 -5.16
N CYS A 25 -2.43 7.84 -4.72
CA CYS A 25 -1.07 8.28 -4.49
C CYS A 25 -0.92 8.76 -3.05
N TRP A 26 0.16 8.32 -2.40
CA TRP A 26 0.60 8.85 -1.11
C TRP A 26 2.08 9.22 -1.18
N SER A 27 2.46 10.15 -0.31
CA SER A 27 3.83 10.57 -0.09
C SER A 27 4.18 10.41 1.38
N ASP A 28 5.42 10.00 1.64
CA ASP A 28 6.06 10.14 2.95
C ASP A 28 7.29 11.02 2.79
N TYR A 29 7.34 12.11 3.55
CA TYR A 29 8.42 13.08 3.51
C TYR A 29 9.24 13.05 4.79
N TRP A 30 10.57 12.99 4.66
CA TRP A 30 11.47 13.01 5.82
C TRP A 30 12.77 13.75 5.52
N ALA A 31 13.47 14.09 6.61
CA ALA A 31 14.79 14.73 6.58
C ALA A 31 14.88 15.94 5.62
N GLU A 32 13.81 16.73 5.58
CA GLU A 32 13.69 18.01 4.86
C GLU A 32 13.76 17.97 3.32
N ASN A 33 14.04 16.82 2.68
CA ASN A 33 14.15 16.77 1.21
C ASN A 33 13.98 15.38 0.57
N ASN A 34 13.64 14.35 1.34
CA ASN A 34 13.47 13.00 0.81
C ASN A 34 12.00 12.60 0.80
N TRP A 35 11.60 11.93 -0.26
CA TRP A 35 10.23 11.49 -0.49
C TRP A 35 10.18 10.02 -0.85
N LEU A 36 9.24 9.31 -0.24
CA LEU A 36 8.78 7.99 -0.64
C LEU A 36 7.39 8.16 -1.24
N TRP A 37 7.24 7.79 -2.50
CA TRP A 37 5.98 7.81 -3.21
C TRP A 37 5.40 6.40 -3.22
N LEU A 38 4.12 6.28 -2.87
CA LEU A 38 3.39 5.01 -2.86
C LEU A 38 2.18 5.14 -3.79
N ASN A 39 2.16 4.34 -4.86
CA ASN A 39 1.07 4.32 -5.83
C ASN A 39 0.28 3.02 -5.70
N TRP A 40 -0.98 3.10 -5.30
CA TRP A 40 -1.92 1.99 -5.38
C TRP A 40 -2.46 1.87 -6.81
N ASP A 41 -2.05 0.82 -7.50
CA ASP A 41 -2.57 0.41 -8.79
C ASP A 41 -3.78 -0.50 -8.53
N GLU A 42 -4.98 0.09 -8.56
CA GLU A 42 -6.21 -0.65 -8.27
C GLU A 42 -6.41 -1.85 -9.22
N PRO A 43 -6.25 -1.72 -10.55
CA PRO A 43 -6.39 -2.85 -11.45
C PRO A 43 -5.45 -4.02 -11.14
N ALA A 44 -4.23 -3.71 -10.68
CA ALA A 44 -3.26 -4.72 -10.25
C ALA A 44 -3.50 -5.21 -8.81
N GLY A 45 -4.28 -4.48 -8.01
CA GLY A 45 -4.46 -4.72 -6.59
C GLY A 45 -3.15 -4.65 -5.81
N ALA A 46 -2.24 -3.75 -6.19
CA ALA A 46 -0.89 -3.69 -5.64
C ALA A 46 -0.36 -2.26 -5.49
N VAL A 47 0.41 -2.03 -4.42
CA VAL A 47 1.23 -0.83 -4.25
C VAL A 47 2.56 -0.98 -4.98
N LYS A 48 2.96 0.10 -5.65
CA LYS A 48 4.29 0.34 -6.20
C LYS A 48 4.93 1.49 -5.42
N CYS A 49 6.26 1.53 -5.37
CA CYS A 49 6.99 2.58 -4.68
C CYS A 49 7.95 3.31 -5.61
N GLY A 50 8.28 4.54 -5.24
CA GLY A 50 9.38 5.30 -5.81
C GLY A 50 10.00 6.25 -4.81
N LEU A 51 11.15 6.80 -5.15
CA LEU A 51 11.94 7.63 -4.27
C LEU A 51 12.46 8.86 -5.00
N SER A 52 12.36 10.02 -4.36
CA SER A 52 12.93 11.27 -4.90
C SER A 52 13.59 12.10 -3.79
N GLY A 53 14.63 12.86 -4.15
CA GLY A 53 15.41 13.67 -3.22
C GLY A 53 16.92 13.49 -3.44
N PRO A 54 17.77 14.12 -2.61
CA PRO A 54 19.23 13.97 -2.66
C PRO A 54 19.68 12.62 -2.05
N LEU A 55 19.22 11.53 -2.65
CA LEU A 55 19.44 10.17 -2.17
C LEU A 55 20.81 9.63 -2.62
N TYR A 56 21.40 8.77 -1.79
CA TYR A 56 22.67 8.12 -2.14
C TYR A 56 22.50 7.21 -3.37
N PRO A 57 23.50 7.14 -4.28
CA PRO A 57 23.47 6.18 -5.38
C PRO A 57 23.29 4.75 -4.90
N GLY A 58 22.41 3.99 -5.56
CA GLY A 58 22.04 2.62 -5.15
C GLY A 58 20.81 2.55 -4.23
N THR A 59 20.32 3.69 -3.75
CA THR A 59 19.06 3.76 -3.00
C THR A 59 17.91 3.23 -3.86
N LYS A 60 17.09 2.36 -3.27
CA LYS A 60 15.97 1.71 -3.95
C LYS A 60 14.85 1.41 -2.97
N CYS A 61 13.67 1.19 -3.50
CA CYS A 61 12.55 0.67 -2.75
C CYS A 61 11.99 -0.59 -3.42
N SER A 62 11.30 -1.42 -2.64
CA SER A 62 10.53 -2.57 -3.12
C SER A 62 9.31 -2.75 -2.24
N VAL A 63 8.26 -3.38 -2.75
CA VAL A 63 6.98 -3.51 -2.04
C VAL A 63 6.56 -4.97 -1.91
N GLU A 64 6.19 -5.36 -0.70
CA GLU A 64 5.54 -6.63 -0.41
C GLU A 64 4.06 -6.37 -0.12
N ASN A 65 3.19 -6.77 -1.04
CA ASN A 65 1.73 -6.64 -0.90
C ASN A 65 1.17 -7.86 -0.17
N SER A 66 0.25 -7.67 0.77
CA SER A 66 -0.37 -8.76 1.52
C SER A 66 -1.78 -8.42 2.00
N LYS A 67 -2.51 -9.45 2.45
CA LYS A 67 -3.77 -9.31 3.19
C LYS A 67 -3.62 -10.05 4.52
N ASP A 68 -4.10 -9.44 5.60
CA ASP A 68 -4.15 -10.10 6.90
C ASP A 68 -5.31 -11.12 6.98
N SER A 69 -5.45 -11.79 8.13
CA SER A 69 -6.53 -12.76 8.37
C SER A 69 -7.94 -12.16 8.35
N ASN A 70 -8.06 -10.84 8.51
CA ASN A 70 -9.32 -10.11 8.46
C ASN A 70 -9.62 -9.57 7.05
N GLY A 71 -8.73 -9.83 6.08
CA GLY A 71 -8.84 -9.33 4.71
C GLY A 71 -8.39 -7.89 4.53
N ASN A 72 -7.78 -7.26 5.55
CA ASN A 72 -7.25 -5.90 5.43
C ASN A 72 -6.07 -5.91 4.47
N ILE A 73 -6.13 -5.05 3.46
CA ILE A 73 -5.08 -4.91 2.46
C ILE A 73 -3.96 -4.05 3.05
N GLN A 74 -2.72 -4.49 2.89
CA GLN A 74 -1.56 -3.74 3.32
C GLN A 74 -0.38 -3.95 2.40
N ALA A 75 0.51 -2.98 2.37
CA ALA A 75 1.78 -3.07 1.67
C ALA A 75 2.92 -2.71 2.62
N LEU A 76 4.00 -3.50 2.57
CA LEU A 76 5.23 -3.23 3.28
C LEU A 76 6.30 -2.81 2.28
N THR A 77 6.68 -1.55 2.34
CA THR A 77 7.72 -0.98 1.49
C THR A 77 9.05 -1.07 2.20
N ASN A 78 9.99 -1.78 1.57
CA ASN A 78 11.38 -1.87 1.99
C ASN A 78 12.19 -0.79 1.25
N VAL A 79 12.77 0.15 1.98
CA VAL A 79 13.67 1.19 1.47
C VAL A 79 15.10 0.87 1.90
N THR A 80 15.98 0.71 0.92
CA THR A 80 17.41 0.49 1.14
C THR A 80 18.16 1.73 0.68
N PHE A 81 18.99 2.31 1.54
CA PHE A 81 19.78 3.50 1.21
C PHE A 81 21.19 3.14 0.78
N GLY A 82 21.60 3.65 -0.38
CA GLY A 82 22.93 3.40 -0.93
C GLY A 82 23.22 1.90 -1.12
N ASN A 83 24.36 1.46 -0.60
CA ASN A 83 24.79 0.06 -0.63
C ASN A 83 24.49 -0.70 0.67
N ASP A 84 23.65 -0.15 1.55
CA ASP A 84 23.23 -0.86 2.76
C ASP A 84 22.50 -2.16 2.37
N THR A 85 22.60 -3.18 3.22
CA THR A 85 21.90 -4.46 3.05
C THR A 85 20.64 -4.53 3.90
N GLN A 86 20.52 -3.70 4.93
CA GLN A 86 19.37 -3.68 5.82
C GLN A 86 18.31 -2.68 5.32
N PRO A 87 17.11 -3.15 4.90
CA PRO A 87 16.03 -2.24 4.54
C PRO A 87 15.37 -1.61 5.78
N PHE A 88 14.99 -0.36 5.64
CA PHE A 88 14.00 0.33 6.48
C PHE A 88 12.61 0.05 5.94
N LYS A 89 11.61 -0.01 6.82
CA LYS A 89 10.29 -0.52 6.48
C LYS A 89 9.23 0.53 6.71
N PHE A 90 8.42 0.80 5.70
CA PHE A 90 7.22 1.61 5.80
C PHE A 90 6.00 0.76 5.48
N ARG A 91 5.04 0.68 6.39
CA ARG A 91 3.77 -0.03 6.18
C ARG A 91 2.68 0.95 5.82
N VAL A 92 1.84 0.58 4.84
CA VAL A 92 0.59 1.30 4.55
C VAL A 92 -0.58 0.32 4.56
N GLY A 93 -1.64 0.66 5.30
CA GLY A 93 -2.92 -0.03 5.23
C GLY A 93 -3.81 0.63 4.17
N ILE A 94 -4.40 -0.16 3.28
CA ILE A 94 -5.12 0.36 2.10
C ILE A 94 -6.61 0.07 2.25
N ASP A 95 -7.45 1.10 2.22
CA ASP A 95 -8.88 0.94 2.04
C ASP A 95 -9.18 0.90 0.53
N PRO A 96 -9.53 -0.25 -0.08
CA PRO A 96 -9.77 -0.31 -1.52
C PRO A 96 -11.01 0.48 -1.96
N SER A 97 -11.84 0.97 -1.04
CA SER A 97 -13.03 1.79 -1.35
C SER A 97 -12.75 3.29 -1.34
N SER A 98 -11.56 3.73 -0.89
CA SER A 98 -11.18 5.14 -0.86
C SER A 98 -9.66 5.33 -0.91
N CYS A 99 -9.15 6.50 -1.30
CA CYS A 99 -7.70 6.75 -1.22
C CYS A 99 -7.17 7.06 0.19
N LYS A 100 -7.92 6.66 1.22
CA LYS A 100 -7.51 6.78 2.61
C LYS A 100 -6.76 5.53 3.03
N THR A 101 -5.94 5.69 4.06
CA THR A 101 -5.38 4.53 4.74
C THR A 101 -6.41 3.89 5.66
N LEU A 102 -6.21 2.61 5.95
CA LEU A 102 -6.94 1.94 7.02
C LEU A 102 -6.63 2.61 8.36
N PRO A 103 -7.57 2.58 9.31
CA PRO A 103 -7.33 3.07 10.66
C PRO A 103 -6.30 2.20 11.40
N ASP A 104 -5.59 2.82 12.35
CA ASP A 104 -4.47 2.21 13.07
C ASP A 104 -4.84 0.97 13.90
N ASP A 105 -6.10 0.83 14.30
CA ASP A 105 -6.61 -0.37 14.99
C ASP A 105 -6.68 -1.59 14.08
N LYS A 106 -6.60 -1.40 12.75
CA LYS A 106 -6.53 -2.47 11.75
C LYS A 106 -5.10 -2.65 11.23
N VAL A 107 -4.51 -1.57 10.72
CA VAL A 107 -3.16 -1.55 10.16
C VAL A 107 -2.53 -0.21 10.48
N VAL A 108 -1.52 -0.21 11.35
CA VAL A 108 -0.73 0.99 11.65
C VAL A 108 0.06 1.38 10.42
N THR A 109 -0.21 2.56 9.88
CA THR A 109 0.54 3.12 8.75
C THR A 109 1.73 3.91 9.29
N GLY A 110 2.93 3.69 8.72
CA GLY A 110 4.14 4.41 9.09
C GLY A 110 5.41 3.56 9.05
N TRP A 111 6.52 4.18 9.46
CA TRP A 111 7.82 3.52 9.59
C TRP A 111 7.81 2.53 10.76
N GLU A 112 8.28 1.31 10.53
CA GLU A 112 8.28 0.23 11.52
C GLU A 112 9.62 -0.54 11.59
N GLY A 113 9.82 -1.23 12.71
CA GLY A 113 10.98 -2.09 12.92
C GLY A 113 12.29 -1.35 13.21
N TRP A 114 13.40 -1.96 12.79
CA TRP A 114 14.73 -1.40 13.01
C TRP A 114 14.89 -0.06 12.28
N GLY A 115 15.42 0.95 12.97
CA GLY A 115 15.70 2.25 12.39
C GLY A 115 14.49 3.18 12.21
N ALA A 116 13.27 2.75 12.52
CA ALA A 116 12.06 3.58 12.40
C ALA A 116 12.16 4.92 13.16
N TYR A 117 12.91 4.95 14.27
CA TYR A 117 13.14 6.16 15.05
C TYR A 117 13.88 7.28 14.29
N LEU A 118 14.57 6.95 13.19
CA LEU A 118 15.26 7.93 12.34
C LEU A 118 14.29 8.75 11.49
N PHE A 119 13.06 8.27 11.32
CA PHE A 119 12.01 8.93 10.57
C PHE A 119 11.02 9.66 11.47
N LYS A 120 11.35 9.90 12.75
CA LYS A 120 10.50 10.71 13.62
C LYS A 120 10.30 12.11 13.04
N GLY A 121 9.04 12.55 12.99
CA GLY A 121 8.68 13.83 12.36
C GLY A 121 8.58 13.75 10.84
N HIS A 122 8.50 12.54 10.27
CA HIS A 122 8.06 12.37 8.89
C HIS A 122 6.60 12.85 8.71
N ASP A 123 6.28 13.32 7.52
CA ASP A 123 4.95 13.75 7.13
C ASP A 123 4.40 12.82 6.05
N PHE A 124 3.35 12.08 6.39
CA PHE A 124 2.66 11.17 5.47
C PHE A 124 1.35 11.79 4.98
N ASN A 125 1.18 11.91 3.66
CA ASN A 125 0.04 12.59 3.05
C ASN A 125 -0.54 11.81 1.87
N GLN A 126 -1.84 11.99 1.64
CA GLN A 126 -2.47 11.61 0.37
C GLN A 126 -2.25 12.72 -0.65
N GLU A 127 -1.90 12.33 -1.87
CA GLU A 127 -1.49 13.24 -2.93
C GLU A 127 -2.36 13.08 -4.18
N PRO A 128 -2.41 14.10 -5.06
CA PRO A 128 -2.95 13.94 -6.41
C PRO A 128 -2.22 12.82 -7.17
N LEU A 129 -2.96 11.97 -7.88
CA LEU A 129 -2.42 10.78 -8.56
C LEU A 129 -1.24 11.09 -9.50
N ASN A 130 -1.27 12.24 -10.18
CA ASN A 130 -0.22 12.67 -11.10
C ASN A 130 1.15 12.90 -10.42
N MET A 131 1.19 13.09 -9.10
CA MET A 131 2.45 13.24 -8.36
C MET A 131 3.25 11.91 -8.32
N CYS A 132 2.55 10.78 -8.18
CA CYS A 132 3.19 9.47 -8.19
C CYS A 132 3.65 9.03 -9.59
N VAL A 133 2.99 9.53 -10.64
CA VAL A 133 3.25 9.15 -12.05
C VAL A 133 4.50 9.85 -12.62
N GLN A 134 4.97 10.92 -11.98
CA GLN A 134 5.90 11.85 -12.64
C GLN A 134 7.34 11.35 -12.84
N ASP A 135 7.88 10.40 -12.07
CA ASP A 135 9.23 9.81 -12.33
C ASP A 135 9.59 8.61 -11.41
N ASN A 136 8.61 7.98 -10.77
CA ASN A 136 8.84 7.21 -9.53
C ASN A 136 8.48 5.72 -9.61
N SER A 137 8.00 5.22 -10.75
CA SER A 137 7.92 3.77 -10.96
C SER A 137 9.31 3.26 -11.35
N ALA A 138 9.90 2.48 -10.45
CA ALA A 138 11.17 1.74 -10.64
C ALA A 138 11.40 1.21 -12.07
#